data_AF-A0A172XYF1-F1
#
_entry.id   AF-A0A172XYF1-F1
#
_cell.length_a   1.000
_cell.length_b   1.000
_cell.length_c   1.000
_cell.angle_alpha   90.00
_cell.angle_beta   90.00
_cell.angle_gamma   90.00
#
_symmetry.space_group_name_H-M   'P 1'
#
loop_
_entity.id
_entity.type
_entity.pdbx_description
1 polymer ?
#
loop_
_entity_poly.entity_id
_entity_poly.type
_entity_poly.pdbx_seq_one_letter_code
_entity_poly.pdbx_strand_id
1 'polypeptide(L)'
;MIKTKLLIISSIIIGSSLLYGQKIHSALQLRNSHLWRGLEVSSGLIYTGDIHLDGKNFYGGFWTGGNFDGSYKEFNNYVGYKNKHLTVELWDIYNFSPDATYNNKEFFNYNASETGRFWDLRSYYTISDKVPLTLSANTVVFGRDRNKENTENKYSSFVSAEYPVYKNVDENLEVRTRVGYGFALNHAGEESNFFAKKDGINEVSLIVSKTFMVAGYKLPVGIWGMWNPVGNNAYLQFSVQAFSF
;
A
#
# COMPACT_ATOMS: atom_id res chain seq x y z
N MET A 1 8.73 -36.31 -7.33
CA MET A 1 8.17 -35.22 -6.50
C MET A 1 9.10 -34.79 -5.34
N ILE A 2 10.42 -34.64 -5.57
CA ILE A 2 11.39 -34.19 -4.53
C ILE A 2 12.48 -33.32 -5.18
N LYS A 3 12.11 -32.24 -5.89
CA LYS A 3 13.12 -31.34 -6.49
C LYS A 3 12.95 -29.85 -6.22
N THR A 4 11.83 -29.41 -5.63
CA THR A 4 11.58 -27.97 -5.41
C THR A 4 11.87 -27.50 -3.98
N LYS A 5 11.95 -28.41 -2.99
CA LYS A 5 12.16 -28.03 -1.58
C LYS A 5 13.61 -27.67 -1.23
N LEU A 6 14.60 -28.11 -2.03
CA LEU A 6 16.02 -27.83 -1.75
C LEU A 6 16.49 -26.43 -2.21
N LEU A 7 15.76 -25.81 -3.15
CA LEU A 7 16.13 -24.50 -3.71
C LEU A 7 15.92 -23.36 -2.70
N ILE A 8 14.90 -23.44 -1.85
CA ILE A 8 14.60 -22.41 -0.83
C ILE A 8 15.65 -22.41 0.30
N ILE A 9 16.20 -23.58 0.64
CA ILE A 9 17.22 -23.69 1.69
C ILE A 9 18.57 -23.14 1.20
N SER A 10 18.86 -23.25 -0.11
CA SER A 10 20.11 -22.73 -0.67
C SER A 10 20.14 -21.20 -0.77
N SER A 11 19.00 -20.54 -0.99
CA SER A 11 18.91 -19.07 -1.01
C SER A 11 18.98 -18.42 0.38
N ILE A 12 18.62 -19.14 1.44
CA ILE A 12 18.75 -18.66 2.83
C ILE A 12 20.23 -18.68 3.28
N ILE A 13 21.05 -19.60 2.77
CA ILE A 13 22.45 -19.76 3.21
C ILE A 13 23.41 -18.81 2.47
N ILE A 14 23.16 -18.48 1.19
CA ILE A 14 24.05 -17.59 0.41
C ILE A 14 23.93 -16.11 0.83
N GLY A 15 22.85 -15.72 1.52
CA GLY A 15 22.69 -14.35 2.04
C GLY A 15 23.57 -14.00 3.24
N SER A 16 24.20 -14.99 3.89
CA SER A 16 24.85 -14.81 5.19
C SER A 16 26.10 -13.91 5.19
N SER A 17 26.75 -13.72 4.04
CA SER A 17 27.91 -12.81 3.91
C SER A 17 27.55 -11.35 3.57
N LEU A 18 26.27 -11.03 3.34
CA LEU A 18 25.74 -9.67 3.07
C LEU A 18 25.00 -9.06 4.27
N LEU A 19 24.99 -9.73 5.43
CA LEU A 19 24.15 -9.38 6.59
C LEU A 19 24.70 -8.26 7.50
N TYR A 20 25.94 -7.82 7.30
CA TYR A 20 26.58 -6.81 8.16
C TYR A 20 26.24 -5.35 7.74
N GLY A 21 24.95 -5.00 7.76
CA GLY A 21 24.53 -3.61 7.53
C GLY A 21 23.04 -3.35 7.34
N GLN A 22 22.19 -4.38 7.37
CA GLN A 22 20.75 -4.24 7.20
C GLN A 22 20.10 -3.87 8.54
N LYS A 23 19.19 -2.89 8.52
CA LYS A 23 18.41 -2.50 9.70
C LYS A 23 17.05 -3.19 9.66
N ILE A 24 16.60 -3.70 10.80
CA ILE A 24 15.23 -4.17 10.95
C ILE A 24 14.38 -2.97 11.35
N HIS A 25 13.29 -2.77 10.64
CA HIS A 25 12.27 -1.79 10.98
C HIS A 25 10.94 -2.47 11.24
N SER A 26 10.17 -1.92 12.16
CA SER A 26 8.80 -2.35 12.39
C SER A 26 7.92 -1.20 12.85
N ALA A 27 6.64 -1.23 12.48
CA ALA A 27 5.65 -0.28 12.94
C ALA A 27 4.27 -0.94 13.12
N LEU A 28 3.50 -0.43 14.07
CA LEU A 28 2.10 -0.76 14.26
C LEU A 28 1.28 0.52 14.31
N GLN A 29 0.18 0.58 13.56
CA GLN A 29 -0.75 1.70 13.55
C GLN A 29 -2.17 1.23 13.87
N LEU A 30 -2.92 2.10 14.53
CA LEU A 30 -4.36 1.95 14.76
C LEU A 30 -5.11 3.07 14.04
N ARG A 31 -6.25 2.75 13.43
CA ARG A 31 -7.03 3.66 12.57
C ARG A 31 -8.52 3.38 12.71
N ASN A 32 -9.39 4.33 12.36
CA ASN A 32 -10.84 4.10 12.26
C ASN A 32 -11.32 3.61 10.87
N SER A 33 -10.41 3.57 9.89
CA SER A 33 -10.64 2.98 8.57
C SER A 33 -9.31 2.69 7.87
N HIS A 34 -9.35 1.84 6.84
CA HIS A 34 -8.27 1.62 5.91
C HIS A 34 -8.62 2.27 4.57
N LEU A 35 -8.04 3.44 4.31
CA LEU A 35 -8.21 4.16 3.05
C LEU A 35 -7.10 3.81 2.08
N TRP A 36 -7.45 3.61 0.80
CA TRP A 36 -6.51 3.26 -0.26
C TRP A 36 -7.00 3.73 -1.63
N ARG A 37 -6.28 4.69 -2.25
CA ARG A 37 -6.50 5.14 -3.64
C ARG A 37 -7.95 5.53 -3.95
N GLY A 38 -8.56 6.32 -3.06
CA GLY A 38 -9.96 6.72 -3.17
C GLY A 38 -10.99 5.76 -2.56
N LEU A 39 -10.58 4.58 -2.09
CA LEU A 39 -11.46 3.57 -1.49
C LEU A 39 -11.37 3.56 0.03
N GLU A 40 -12.48 3.27 0.70
CA GLU A 40 -12.49 2.72 2.05
C GLU A 40 -12.52 1.19 1.93
N VAL A 41 -11.36 0.56 2.15
CA VAL A 41 -11.20 -0.90 2.04
C VAL A 41 -11.87 -1.59 3.22
N SER A 42 -11.82 -0.98 4.40
CA SER A 42 -12.49 -1.43 5.61
C SER A 42 -12.72 -0.27 6.57
N SER A 43 -13.80 -0.33 7.33
CA SER A 43 -14.17 0.62 8.38
C SER A 43 -14.16 -0.04 9.76
N GLY A 44 -14.07 0.77 10.82
CA GLY A 44 -14.06 0.30 12.20
C GLY A 44 -12.67 0.40 12.81
N LEU A 45 -12.43 -0.27 13.94
CA LEU A 45 -11.08 -0.25 14.52
C LEU A 45 -10.16 -1.14 13.68
N ILE A 46 -9.25 -0.50 12.95
CA ILE A 46 -8.27 -1.12 12.05
C ILE A 46 -6.90 -1.12 12.74
N TYR A 47 -6.16 -2.22 12.60
CA TYR A 47 -4.72 -2.26 12.84
C TYR A 47 -3.98 -2.50 11.52
N THR A 48 -2.81 -1.90 11.38
CA THR A 48 -1.88 -2.20 10.29
C THR A 48 -0.48 -2.37 10.86
N GLY A 49 0.20 -3.44 10.47
CA GLY A 49 1.57 -3.74 10.91
C GLY A 49 2.52 -3.79 9.73
N ASP A 50 3.77 -3.42 9.96
CA ASP A 50 4.86 -3.53 9.01
C ASP A 50 6.11 -4.08 9.72
N ILE A 51 6.84 -4.97 9.04
CA ILE A 51 8.18 -5.39 9.43
C ILE A 51 9.02 -5.60 8.17
N HIS A 52 10.20 -4.98 8.10
CA HIS A 52 11.06 -5.11 6.93
C HIS A 52 12.54 -5.02 7.27
N LEU A 53 13.34 -5.59 6.36
CA LEU A 53 14.78 -5.38 6.32
C LEU A 53 15.09 -4.23 5.37
N ASP A 54 15.86 -3.26 5.86
CA ASP A 54 16.30 -2.11 5.07
C ASP A 54 17.80 -2.17 4.81
N GLY A 55 18.14 -2.31 3.53
CA GLY A 55 19.49 -2.17 3.02
C GLY A 55 19.74 -0.76 2.46
N LYS A 56 20.89 -0.58 1.79
CA LYS A 56 21.26 0.73 1.23
C LYS A 56 20.26 1.23 0.17
N ASN A 57 19.91 0.35 -0.76
CA ASN A 57 19.05 0.68 -1.91
C ASN A 57 17.89 -0.28 -2.06
N PHE A 58 17.94 -1.45 -1.43
CA PHE A 58 16.89 -2.45 -1.49
C PHE A 58 16.37 -2.71 -0.10
N TYR A 59 15.07 -2.97 -0.02
CA TYR A 59 14.39 -3.36 1.20
C TYR A 59 13.28 -4.34 0.86
N GLY A 60 12.82 -5.07 1.86
CA GLY A 60 11.72 -6.02 1.67
C GLY A 60 11.20 -6.50 3.00
N GLY A 61 9.92 -6.84 3.02
CA GLY A 61 9.24 -7.14 4.25
C GLY A 61 7.81 -7.60 4.07
N PHE A 62 7.10 -7.52 5.18
CA PHE A 62 5.73 -7.96 5.32
C PHE A 62 4.88 -6.83 5.86
N TRP A 63 3.70 -6.70 5.30
CA TRP A 63 2.67 -5.81 5.80
C TRP A 63 1.43 -6.62 6.15
N THR A 64 0.73 -6.22 7.19
CA THR A 64 -0.56 -6.80 7.54
C THR A 64 -1.57 -5.71 7.83
N GLY A 65 -2.82 -5.98 7.49
CA GLY A 65 -3.96 -5.16 7.82
C GLY A 65 -5.07 -6.03 8.36
N GLY A 66 -5.79 -5.55 9.35
CA GLY A 66 -6.99 -6.21 9.82
C GLY A 66 -7.85 -5.30 10.66
N ASN A 67 -9.06 -5.76 10.95
CA ASN A 67 -9.93 -5.11 11.91
C ASN A 67 -10.21 -6.01 13.11
N PHE A 68 -10.76 -5.41 14.16
CA PHE A 68 -10.92 -6.09 15.45
C PHE A 68 -12.08 -7.09 15.48
N ASP A 69 -13.05 -6.98 14.56
CA ASP A 69 -14.13 -7.98 14.41
C ASP A 69 -13.75 -9.15 13.47
N GLY A 70 -12.62 -9.02 12.77
CA GLY A 70 -12.09 -10.05 11.88
C GLY A 70 -12.74 -10.12 10.50
N SER A 71 -13.59 -9.15 10.13
CA SER A 71 -14.20 -9.06 8.79
C SER A 71 -13.22 -8.57 7.72
N TYR A 72 -12.13 -7.90 8.09
CA TYR A 72 -11.03 -7.52 7.20
C TYR A 72 -9.72 -8.17 7.65
N LYS A 73 -9.04 -8.86 6.71
CA LYS A 73 -7.74 -9.48 6.95
C LYS A 73 -6.87 -9.46 5.70
N GLU A 74 -5.61 -9.08 5.87
CA GLU A 74 -4.66 -8.95 4.78
C GLU A 74 -3.23 -9.24 5.25
N PHE A 75 -2.47 -9.93 4.40
CA PHE A 75 -1.06 -10.22 4.61
C PHE A 75 -0.32 -10.11 3.28
N ASN A 76 0.63 -9.19 3.23
CA ASN A 76 1.30 -8.80 2.00
C ASN A 76 2.80 -9.02 2.14
N ASN A 77 3.42 -9.39 1.03
CA ASN A 77 4.87 -9.41 0.89
C ASN A 77 5.25 -8.26 -0.05
N TYR A 78 6.37 -7.61 0.20
CA TYR A 78 6.85 -6.61 -0.74
C TYR A 78 8.37 -6.54 -0.80
N VAL A 79 8.86 -6.09 -1.95
CA VAL A 79 10.26 -5.73 -2.17
C VAL A 79 10.31 -4.37 -2.84
N GLY A 80 11.31 -3.57 -2.48
CA GLY A 80 11.46 -2.22 -2.97
C GLY A 80 12.91 -1.87 -3.28
N TYR A 81 13.07 -0.98 -4.25
CA TYR A 81 14.29 -0.26 -4.54
C TYR A 81 14.07 1.22 -4.26
N LYS A 82 15.04 1.87 -3.60
CA LYS A 82 15.04 3.31 -3.33
C LYS A 82 16.38 3.95 -3.66
N ASN A 83 16.32 5.15 -4.23
CA ASN A 83 17.47 6.00 -4.49
C ASN A 83 17.07 7.48 -4.51
N LYS A 84 17.52 8.24 -3.51
CA LYS A 84 17.30 9.69 -3.35
C LYS A 84 15.82 10.08 -3.52
N HIS A 85 15.41 10.29 -4.76
CA HIS A 85 14.09 10.78 -5.16
C HIS A 85 13.18 9.70 -5.75
N LEU A 86 13.72 8.54 -6.15
CA LEU A 86 12.98 7.45 -6.77
C LEU A 86 12.80 6.30 -5.79
N THR A 87 11.57 5.81 -5.71
CA THR A 87 11.23 4.53 -5.08
C THR A 87 10.42 3.70 -6.07
N VAL A 88 10.74 2.41 -6.18
CA VAL A 88 9.98 1.43 -6.96
C VAL A 88 9.75 0.21 -6.10
N GLU A 89 8.51 -0.27 -6.04
CA GLU A 89 8.13 -1.41 -5.21
C GLU A 89 7.26 -2.39 -5.98
N LEU A 90 7.37 -3.67 -5.63
CA LEU A 90 6.41 -4.68 -6.04
C LEU A 90 5.78 -5.27 -4.78
N TRP A 91 4.48 -5.15 -4.67
CA TRP A 91 3.69 -5.66 -3.57
C TRP A 91 2.87 -6.87 -4.02
N ASP A 92 3.03 -8.01 -3.35
CA ASP A 92 2.15 -9.17 -3.43
C ASP A 92 1.08 -9.03 -2.35
N ILE A 93 -0.13 -8.65 -2.75
CA ILE A 93 -1.23 -8.34 -1.84
C ILE A 93 -2.19 -9.51 -1.77
N TYR A 94 -2.38 -10.06 -0.57
CA TYR A 94 -3.30 -11.15 -0.32
C TYR A 94 -4.29 -10.81 0.78
N ASN A 95 -5.49 -10.45 0.34
CA ASN A 95 -6.62 -10.22 1.22
C ASN A 95 -7.38 -11.53 1.44
N PHE A 96 -7.57 -11.91 2.70
CA PHE A 96 -8.26 -13.14 3.11
C PHE A 96 -9.45 -12.88 4.03
N SER A 97 -10.11 -11.73 3.80
CA SER A 97 -11.34 -11.35 4.49
C SER A 97 -12.42 -12.41 4.26
N PRO A 98 -13.15 -12.87 5.29
CA PRO A 98 -14.08 -14.01 5.19
C PRO A 98 -15.14 -13.88 4.08
N ASP A 99 -15.66 -12.67 3.87
CA ASP A 99 -16.75 -12.39 2.93
C ASP A 99 -16.29 -11.96 1.53
N ALA A 100 -14.99 -12.13 1.22
CA ALA A 100 -14.47 -11.83 -0.11
C ALA A 100 -15.12 -12.72 -1.18
N THR A 101 -15.48 -12.12 -2.31
CA THR A 101 -16.11 -12.81 -3.45
C THR A 101 -15.11 -13.51 -4.39
N TYR A 102 -13.82 -13.40 -4.07
CA TYR A 102 -12.70 -14.00 -4.80
C TYR A 102 -12.03 -15.09 -3.95
N ASN A 103 -11.16 -15.89 -4.56
CA ASN A 103 -10.46 -16.96 -3.85
C ASN A 103 -9.53 -16.40 -2.76
N ASN A 104 -9.96 -16.56 -1.52
CA ASN A 104 -9.33 -16.01 -0.33
C ASN A 104 -8.84 -17.12 0.64
N LYS A 105 -8.82 -18.39 0.18
CA LYS A 105 -8.49 -19.57 1.01
C LYS A 105 -7.14 -20.21 0.67
N GLU A 106 -6.55 -19.85 -0.47
CA GLU A 106 -5.33 -20.48 -0.99
C GLU A 106 -4.16 -19.50 -1.06
N PHE A 107 -3.46 -19.31 0.06
CA PHE A 107 -2.32 -18.38 0.17
C PHE A 107 -1.16 -18.67 -0.81
N PHE A 108 -1.04 -19.88 -1.36
CA PHE A 108 0.01 -20.24 -2.31
C PHE A 108 -0.49 -20.40 -3.76
N ASN A 109 -1.75 -20.07 -4.06
CA ASN A 109 -2.25 -20.09 -5.43
C ASN A 109 -1.80 -18.82 -6.18
N TYR A 110 -0.86 -18.96 -7.11
CA TYR A 110 -0.36 -17.92 -8.02
C TYR A 110 -0.85 -18.12 -9.47
N ASN A 111 -2.01 -18.74 -9.66
CA ASN A 111 -2.68 -18.75 -10.96
C ASN A 111 -3.55 -17.49 -11.11
N ALA A 112 -3.23 -16.64 -12.09
CA ALA A 112 -3.86 -15.32 -12.25
C ALA A 112 -5.39 -15.36 -12.37
N SER A 113 -5.95 -16.40 -12.99
CA SER A 113 -7.39 -16.54 -13.19
C SER A 113 -8.12 -17.15 -11.98
N GLU A 114 -7.41 -17.63 -10.97
CA GLU A 114 -7.99 -18.35 -9.83
C GLU A 114 -7.70 -17.69 -8.49
N THR A 115 -6.62 -16.92 -8.40
CA THR A 115 -6.15 -16.34 -7.14
C THR A 115 -6.94 -15.10 -6.75
N GLY A 116 -7.13 -14.86 -5.45
CA GLY A 116 -7.61 -13.59 -4.91
C GLY A 116 -6.49 -12.57 -4.64
N ARG A 117 -5.23 -12.94 -4.86
CA ARG A 117 -4.10 -12.02 -4.73
C ARG A 117 -4.04 -11.07 -5.93
N PHE A 118 -3.29 -9.99 -5.77
CA PHE A 118 -2.84 -9.20 -6.91
C PHE A 118 -1.47 -8.60 -6.64
N TRP A 119 -0.71 -8.36 -7.71
CA TRP A 119 0.58 -7.68 -7.61
C TRP A 119 0.45 -6.24 -8.04
N ASP A 120 0.91 -5.34 -7.18
CA ASP A 120 0.83 -3.90 -7.37
C ASP A 120 2.24 -3.34 -7.52
N LEU A 121 2.59 -2.97 -8.74
CA LEU A 121 3.86 -2.33 -9.08
C LEU A 121 3.69 -0.84 -8.80
N ARG A 122 4.52 -0.31 -7.90
CA ARG A 122 4.43 1.06 -7.42
C ARG A 122 5.68 1.82 -7.78
N SER A 123 5.53 3.07 -8.17
CA SER A 123 6.64 3.98 -8.38
C SER A 123 6.31 5.34 -7.82
N TYR A 124 7.31 5.95 -7.18
CA TYR A 124 7.23 7.26 -6.55
C TYR A 124 8.45 8.07 -6.96
N TYR A 125 8.24 9.30 -7.40
CA TYR A 125 9.31 10.23 -7.74
C TYR A 125 9.06 11.60 -7.12
N THR A 126 9.93 12.03 -6.21
CA THR A 126 9.91 13.39 -5.66
C THR A 126 10.79 14.30 -6.50
N ILE A 127 10.23 15.38 -7.07
CA ILE A 127 10.95 16.24 -8.03
C ILE A 127 12.29 16.75 -7.46
N SER A 128 12.28 17.30 -6.24
CA SER A 128 13.49 17.67 -5.51
C SER A 128 13.16 18.06 -4.06
N ASP A 129 14.18 18.32 -3.25
CA ASP A 129 13.98 18.86 -1.89
C ASP A 129 13.44 20.30 -1.90
N LYS A 130 13.68 21.07 -2.98
CA LYS A 130 13.20 22.46 -3.13
C LYS A 130 11.76 22.53 -3.66
N VAL A 131 11.37 21.53 -4.44
CA VAL A 131 10.03 21.36 -4.99
C VAL A 131 9.58 19.95 -4.58
N PRO A 132 9.10 19.78 -3.33
CA PRO A 132 8.80 18.47 -2.75
C PRO A 132 7.47 17.89 -3.28
N LEU A 133 7.22 18.02 -4.59
CA LEU A 133 6.13 17.39 -5.30
C LEU A 133 6.48 15.93 -5.56
N THR A 134 5.68 15.02 -5.01
CA THR A 134 5.82 13.59 -5.24
C THR A 134 4.79 13.13 -6.25
N LEU A 135 5.27 12.59 -7.37
CA LEU A 135 4.44 11.93 -8.37
C LEU A 135 4.46 10.42 -8.11
N SER A 136 3.32 9.77 -8.26
CA SER A 136 3.24 8.30 -8.22
C SER A 136 2.57 7.75 -9.47
N ALA A 137 3.02 6.58 -9.90
CA ALA A 137 2.37 5.76 -10.91
C ALA A 137 2.39 4.32 -10.43
N ASN A 138 1.20 3.76 -10.24
CA ASN A 138 1.02 2.42 -9.69
C ASN A 138 0.09 1.62 -10.57
N THR A 139 0.40 0.34 -10.79
CA THR A 139 -0.37 -0.53 -11.68
C THR A 139 -0.50 -1.92 -11.07
N VAL A 140 -1.72 -2.45 -11.08
CA VAL A 140 -1.94 -3.86 -10.77
C VAL A 140 -1.50 -4.70 -11.97
N VAL A 141 -0.37 -5.39 -11.87
CA VAL A 141 0.28 -6.07 -12.99
C VAL A 141 -0.06 -7.56 -13.09
N PHE A 142 -0.66 -8.13 -12.05
CA PHE A 142 -0.97 -9.56 -11.96
C PHE A 142 -2.11 -9.84 -10.98
N GLY A 143 -2.82 -10.95 -11.18
CA GLY A 143 -3.79 -11.50 -10.23
C GLY A 143 -5.23 -11.10 -10.56
N ARG A 144 -6.04 -10.85 -9.53
CA ARG A 144 -7.49 -10.72 -9.63
C ARG A 144 -8.03 -9.45 -10.30
N ASP A 145 -7.17 -8.59 -10.86
CA ASP A 145 -7.61 -7.44 -11.65
C ASP A 145 -7.94 -7.85 -13.09
N ARG A 146 -9.03 -8.59 -13.24
CA ARG A 146 -9.45 -9.18 -14.52
C ARG A 146 -10.83 -8.69 -14.90
N ASN A 147 -11.17 -8.76 -16.18
CA ASN A 147 -12.53 -8.53 -16.63
C ASN A 147 -13.47 -9.59 -16.05
N LYS A 148 -14.78 -9.33 -16.10
CA LYS A 148 -15.83 -10.21 -15.59
C LYS A 148 -15.78 -11.62 -16.16
N GLU A 149 -15.42 -11.77 -17.43
CA GLU A 149 -15.26 -13.07 -18.11
C GLU A 149 -13.97 -13.78 -17.72
N ASN A 150 -13.10 -13.12 -16.94
CA ASN A 150 -11.83 -13.65 -16.44
C ASN A 150 -10.82 -14.05 -17.54
N THR A 151 -10.90 -13.41 -18.70
CA THR A 151 -10.06 -13.69 -19.88
C THR A 151 -8.85 -12.78 -19.96
N GLU A 152 -8.96 -11.53 -19.50
CA GLU A 152 -7.94 -10.51 -19.66
C GLU A 152 -7.65 -9.78 -18.35
N ASN A 153 -6.43 -9.30 -18.19
CA ASN A 153 -6.05 -8.41 -17.09
C ASN A 153 -6.31 -6.96 -17.50
N LYS A 154 -6.85 -6.16 -16.59
CA LYS A 154 -7.19 -4.75 -16.86
C LYS A 154 -6.02 -3.79 -16.68
N TYR A 155 -5.00 -4.23 -15.94
CA TYR A 155 -3.85 -3.40 -15.60
C TYR A 155 -4.27 -2.04 -15.01
N SER A 156 -5.22 -2.11 -14.07
CA SER A 156 -5.77 -0.97 -13.37
C SER A 156 -4.64 -0.19 -12.73
N SER A 157 -4.61 1.09 -13.06
CA SER A 157 -3.55 2.01 -12.73
C SER A 157 -4.07 3.20 -11.93
N PHE A 158 -3.24 3.71 -11.04
CA PHE A 158 -3.51 4.88 -10.22
C PHE A 158 -2.28 5.77 -10.22
N VAL A 159 -2.45 6.97 -10.75
CA VAL A 159 -1.44 8.03 -10.73
C VAL A 159 -1.82 9.10 -9.73
N SER A 160 -0.85 9.72 -9.07
CA SER A 160 -1.14 10.80 -8.13
C SER A 160 -0.05 11.85 -8.08
N ALA A 161 -0.42 13.04 -7.63
CA ALA A 161 0.47 14.13 -7.27
C ALA A 161 0.21 14.52 -5.82
N GLU A 162 1.24 14.46 -4.96
CA GLU A 162 1.19 14.84 -3.54
C GLU A 162 2.18 15.97 -3.25
N TYR A 163 1.73 17.00 -2.53
CA TYR A 163 2.56 18.15 -2.18
C TYR A 163 2.37 18.56 -0.71
N PRO A 164 3.44 18.76 0.07
CA PRO A 164 3.37 19.34 1.41
C PRO A 164 3.12 20.84 1.30
N VAL A 165 1.87 21.25 1.52
CA VAL A 165 1.42 22.65 1.44
C VAL A 165 1.80 23.45 2.69
N TYR A 166 2.07 22.77 3.81
CA TYR A 166 2.53 23.39 5.05
C TYR A 166 3.44 22.43 5.81
N LYS A 167 4.51 22.96 6.39
CA LYS A 167 5.44 22.22 7.25
C LYS A 167 6.00 23.11 8.34
N ASN A 168 5.81 22.71 9.59
CA ASN A 168 6.40 23.32 10.76
C ASN A 168 7.22 22.26 11.50
N VAL A 169 8.55 22.41 11.45
CA VAL A 169 9.49 21.45 12.01
C VAL A 169 9.46 21.50 13.54
N ASP A 170 9.34 22.69 14.13
CA ASP A 170 9.34 22.87 15.58
C ASP A 170 8.11 22.24 16.24
N GLU A 171 6.96 22.34 15.57
CA GLU A 171 5.70 21.72 16.02
C GLU A 171 5.53 20.26 15.59
N ASN A 172 6.47 19.71 14.81
CA ASN A 172 6.34 18.41 14.14
C ASN A 172 5.00 18.26 13.41
N LEU A 173 4.57 19.31 12.70
CA LEU A 173 3.29 19.40 12.02
C LEU A 173 3.51 19.52 10.51
N GLU A 174 2.82 18.68 9.74
CA GLU A 174 2.84 18.73 8.28
C GLU A 174 1.42 18.58 7.73
N VAL A 175 1.11 19.36 6.69
CA VAL A 175 -0.13 19.25 5.92
C VAL A 175 0.23 18.99 4.47
N ARG A 176 -0.31 17.90 3.93
CA ARG A 176 -0.13 17.49 2.53
C ARG A 176 -1.47 17.49 1.81
N THR A 177 -1.40 17.80 0.52
CA THR A 177 -2.54 17.62 -0.39
C THR A 177 -2.17 16.59 -1.43
N ARG A 178 -3.13 15.77 -1.85
CA ARG A 178 -2.93 14.79 -2.92
C ARG A 178 -4.13 14.74 -3.85
N VAL A 179 -3.88 14.65 -5.14
CA VAL A 179 -4.89 14.35 -6.16
C VAL A 179 -4.47 13.08 -6.88
N GLY A 180 -5.41 12.16 -7.06
CA GLY A 180 -5.21 10.87 -7.69
C GLY A 180 -6.24 10.59 -8.78
N TYR A 181 -5.79 9.94 -9.85
CA TYR A 181 -6.59 9.53 -10.99
C TYR A 181 -6.45 8.01 -11.20
N GLY A 182 -7.56 7.31 -11.10
CA GLY A 182 -7.67 5.88 -11.36
C GLY A 182 -8.14 5.60 -12.78
N PHE A 183 -7.54 4.62 -13.45
CA PHE A 183 -7.89 4.19 -14.81
C PHE A 183 -7.50 2.74 -15.09
N ALA A 184 -7.92 2.17 -16.22
CA ALA A 184 -7.40 0.90 -16.73
C ALA A 184 -6.51 1.13 -17.96
N LEU A 185 -5.39 0.40 -18.07
CA LEU A 185 -4.58 0.42 -19.31
C LEU A 185 -5.19 -0.49 -20.38
N ASN A 186 -5.89 -1.54 -19.95
CA ASN A 186 -6.75 -2.37 -20.79
C ASN A 186 -8.14 -2.40 -20.19
N HIS A 187 -9.10 -1.69 -20.77
CA HIS A 187 -10.49 -1.71 -20.30
C HIS A 187 -11.15 -3.09 -20.45
N ALA A 188 -10.66 -3.95 -21.36
CA ALA A 188 -11.16 -5.31 -21.54
C ALA A 188 -12.71 -5.39 -21.66
N GLY A 189 -13.31 -4.39 -22.30
CA GLY A 189 -14.77 -4.27 -22.47
C GLY A 189 -15.55 -3.67 -21.29
N GLU A 190 -14.86 -3.21 -20.23
CA GLU A 190 -15.47 -2.62 -19.03
C GLU A 190 -15.07 -1.16 -18.85
N GLU A 191 -15.98 -0.31 -18.35
CA GLU A 191 -15.62 1.05 -17.94
C GLU A 191 -14.85 1.07 -16.60
N SER A 192 -15.06 0.07 -15.76
CA SER A 192 -14.52 0.02 -14.40
C SER A 192 -13.08 -0.45 -14.32
N ASN A 193 -12.34 0.09 -13.37
CA ASN A 193 -11.01 -0.36 -12.97
C ASN A 193 -11.03 -0.84 -11.52
N PHE A 194 -9.90 -1.33 -11.03
CA PHE A 194 -9.77 -1.88 -9.68
C PHE A 194 -10.08 -0.87 -8.56
N PHE A 195 -9.93 0.42 -8.84
CA PHE A 195 -10.04 1.49 -7.85
C PHE A 195 -11.36 2.28 -7.93
N ALA A 196 -12.10 2.16 -9.04
CA ALA A 196 -13.30 2.94 -9.27
C ALA A 196 -14.21 2.36 -10.35
N LYS A 197 -15.50 2.73 -10.30
CA LYS A 197 -16.51 2.31 -11.29
C LYS A 197 -16.25 2.81 -12.72
N LYS A 198 -15.42 3.83 -12.88
CA LYS A 198 -14.94 4.36 -14.16
C LYS A 198 -13.64 5.14 -13.96
N ASP A 199 -12.96 5.42 -15.06
CA ASP A 199 -11.79 6.28 -15.04
C ASP A 199 -12.13 7.69 -14.54
N GLY A 200 -11.22 8.28 -13.77
CA GLY A 200 -11.43 9.62 -13.25
C GLY A 200 -10.63 9.94 -12.00
N ILE A 201 -10.82 11.17 -11.51
CA ILE A 201 -10.32 11.61 -10.22
C ILE A 201 -11.12 10.90 -9.14
N ASN A 202 -10.55 9.83 -8.59
CA ASN A 202 -11.13 9.06 -7.50
C ASN A 202 -10.49 9.38 -6.16
N GLU A 203 -9.50 10.26 -6.11
CA GLU A 203 -8.93 10.76 -4.86
C GLU A 203 -8.60 12.25 -4.92
N VAL A 204 -9.14 13.00 -3.96
CA VAL A 204 -8.66 14.33 -3.56
C VAL A 204 -8.49 14.27 -2.05
N SER A 205 -7.32 14.66 -1.53
CA SER A 205 -6.93 14.37 -0.16
C SER A 205 -6.32 15.58 0.53
N LEU A 206 -6.67 15.76 1.80
CA LEU A 206 -6.00 16.63 2.77
C LEU A 206 -5.50 15.74 3.92
N ILE A 207 -4.19 15.70 4.11
CA ILE A 207 -3.53 14.82 5.07
C ILE A 207 -2.78 15.68 6.06
N VAL A 208 -3.16 15.62 7.33
CA VAL A 208 -2.49 16.30 8.44
C VAL A 208 -1.74 15.26 9.25
N SER A 209 -0.48 15.50 9.54
CA SER A 209 0.33 14.67 10.43
C SER A 209 0.95 15.52 11.52
N LYS A 210 0.83 15.07 12.78
CA LYS A 210 1.46 15.71 13.93
C LYS A 210 2.11 14.68 14.82
N THR A 211 3.32 14.95 15.31
CA THR A 211 3.95 14.08 16.33
C THR A 211 3.86 14.74 17.69
N PHE A 212 3.21 14.07 18.65
CA PHE A 212 3.19 14.50 20.04
C PHE A 212 4.31 13.84 20.83
N MET A 213 4.83 14.54 21.83
CA MET A 213 5.72 13.97 22.85
C MET A 213 4.89 13.67 24.10
N VAL A 214 4.72 12.39 24.44
CA VAL A 214 3.96 11.96 25.61
C VAL A 214 4.88 11.12 26.48
N ALA A 215 5.23 11.61 27.68
CA ALA A 215 6.12 10.93 28.62
C ALA A 215 7.46 10.44 27.99
N GLY A 216 8.03 11.23 27.07
CA GLY A 216 9.27 10.91 26.36
C GLY A 216 9.10 10.06 25.09
N TYR A 217 7.89 9.54 24.83
CA TYR A 217 7.58 8.79 23.61
C TYR A 217 7.05 9.68 22.50
N LYS A 218 7.51 9.44 21.28
CA LYS A 218 6.94 10.06 20.06
C LYS A 218 5.65 9.32 19.72
N LEU A 219 4.56 10.06 19.64
CA LEU A 219 3.24 9.57 19.24
C LEU A 219 2.81 10.29 17.95
N PRO A 220 3.17 9.75 16.77
CA PRO A 220 2.67 10.24 15.50
C PRO A 220 1.16 10.01 15.39
N VAL A 221 0.43 11.08 15.09
CA VAL A 221 -0.99 11.05 14.75
C VAL A 221 -1.21 11.55 13.33
N GLY A 222 -2.29 11.08 12.72
CA GLY A 222 -2.70 11.46 11.38
C GLY A 222 -4.20 11.74 11.31
N ILE A 223 -4.58 12.72 10.51
CA ILE A 223 -5.94 12.96 10.06
C ILE A 223 -5.90 12.99 8.54
N TRP A 224 -6.77 12.24 7.89
CA TRP A 224 -6.84 12.18 6.44
C TRP A 224 -8.29 12.35 6.00
N GLY A 225 -8.60 13.55 5.48
CA GLY A 225 -9.82 13.80 4.73
C GLY A 225 -9.63 13.41 3.27
N MET A 226 -10.49 12.53 2.76
CA MET A 226 -10.41 12.02 1.39
C MET A 226 -11.76 12.12 0.70
N TRP A 227 -11.79 12.75 -0.47
CA TRP A 227 -12.96 12.83 -1.33
C TRP A 227 -12.74 11.98 -2.57
N ASN A 228 -13.74 11.19 -2.94
CA ASN A 228 -13.74 10.39 -4.16
C ASN A 228 -14.86 10.90 -5.09
N PRO A 229 -14.57 11.85 -6.00
CA PRO A 229 -15.55 12.39 -6.94
C PRO A 229 -16.19 11.34 -7.85
N VAL A 230 -15.42 10.36 -8.34
CA VAL A 230 -15.97 9.26 -9.14
C VAL A 230 -16.98 8.46 -8.33
N GLY A 231 -16.61 8.06 -7.11
CA GLY A 231 -17.42 7.26 -6.20
C GLY A 231 -18.60 8.02 -5.57
N ASN A 232 -18.57 9.36 -5.57
CA ASN A 232 -19.46 10.22 -4.79
C ASN A 232 -19.40 9.94 -3.28
N ASN A 233 -18.19 9.77 -2.76
CA ASN A 233 -17.94 9.48 -1.34
C ASN A 233 -16.98 10.50 -0.71
N ALA A 234 -17.07 10.65 0.60
CA ALA A 234 -16.10 11.38 1.41
C ALA A 234 -15.80 10.59 2.68
N TYR A 235 -14.54 10.59 3.10
CA TYR A 235 -14.04 9.83 4.23
C TYR A 235 -13.20 10.71 5.15
N LEU A 236 -13.22 10.40 6.44
CA LEU A 236 -12.35 11.00 7.42
C LEU A 236 -11.70 9.90 8.25
N GLN A 237 -10.39 9.76 8.10
CA GLN A 237 -9.60 8.80 8.86
C GLN A 237 -8.76 9.51 9.92
N PHE A 238 -8.78 8.95 11.12
CA PHE A 238 -7.86 9.23 12.21
C PHE A 238 -6.92 8.04 12.36
N SER A 239 -5.64 8.30 12.59
CA SER A 239 -4.63 7.27 12.81
C SER A 239 -3.66 7.64 13.91
N VAL A 240 -3.17 6.64 14.62
CA VAL A 240 -2.06 6.77 15.57
C VAL A 240 -1.06 5.65 15.32
N GLN A 241 0.23 5.98 15.34
CA GLN A 241 1.30 4.98 15.32
C GLN A 241 1.59 4.53 16.75
N ALA A 242 1.16 3.33 17.10
CA ALA A 242 1.29 2.76 18.44
C ALA A 242 2.75 2.51 18.81
N PHE A 243 3.56 2.03 17.86
CA PHE A 243 5.02 1.97 17.99
C PHE A 243 5.73 2.00 16.64
N SER A 244 7.03 2.31 16.67
CA SER A 244 7.95 2.05 15.57
C SER A 244 9.41 1.98 16.05
N PHE A 245 10.23 1.15 15.41
CA PHE A 245 11.69 1.14 15.55
C PHE A 245 12.38 0.85 14.21
#